data_AF-A0A524LML0-F1
#
_entry.id   AF-A0A524LML0-F1
#
_cell.length_a   1.000
_cell.length_b   1.000
_cell.length_c   1.000
_cell.angle_alpha   90.00
_cell.angle_beta   90.00
_cell.angle_gamma   90.00
#
_symmetry.space_group_name_H-M   'P 1'
#
loop_
_entity.id
_entity.type
_entity.pdbx_description
1 polymer ?
#
loop_
_entity_poly.entity_id
_entity_poly.type
_entity_poly.pdbx_seq_one_letter_code
_entity_poly.pdbx_strand_id
1 'polypeptide(L)'
;KSFFSFRRLFDEIYVQIDQPEISILYRLKNNLESFDAFDKHPHFHRAIKQALHLYVYHPDKRIATLGCQMVKKIINKPVDAVYETGNFEGMPADAVMLALSPGSPPTEPDKVVPVYTFESAARKAGLSHLYKLLQWYVSFDADDPYSRYIVLDLETTDAETGSCGIVEIAALRVENGRITEEFHSLVNPQKPISKSAQKVHQISAETVQNAPPIEKIWTDFTRFIGSDILIAHNGYHFDFPILDRYAKQISGHKLANTRIDTLVIARNLYPAESNSVDALMHRFSLSATLRHRAMADVHVLVDIFNNLQKVRYEIGRAVSLEMLLDYVALGNYLEDRINLAEDRSYFISGARKLKTAYSESMRIYLEMTGDDEIGFRAKLHEKIHEFDPDLNIYKSDEYVLEKIKDIAALYEHIEFNEAISGFLSIISLNMGQDQLENINAISLLTYHSAKGLEFDKVVLMGMEDKNMPGFHALKEDSDDDRPVSVKKEEQRRLFYVGMTRAKSELILTAVKNRGGWEHKSSEFLRDLKI
;
A
#
# COMPACT_ATOMS: atom_id res chain seq x y z
N LYS A 1 -32.28 7.81 -17.06
CA LYS A 1 -32.17 7.35 -18.47
C LYS A 1 -30.86 7.90 -19.05
N SER A 2 -29.90 6.99 -19.27
CA SER A 2 -28.70 7.07 -20.13
C SER A 2 -27.79 8.32 -20.09
N PHE A 3 -26.93 8.47 -19.07
CA PHE A 3 -25.76 9.37 -19.22
C PHE A 3 -24.40 8.71 -18.98
N PHE A 4 -24.36 7.50 -18.40
CA PHE A 4 -23.16 6.68 -18.30
C PHE A 4 -23.39 5.35 -19.00
N SER A 5 -22.65 5.09 -20.08
CA SER A 5 -22.47 3.73 -20.58
C SER A 5 -21.37 3.05 -19.75
N PHE A 6 -21.49 1.75 -19.51
CA PHE A 6 -20.44 0.96 -18.84
C PHE A 6 -19.08 1.16 -19.52
N ARG A 7 -19.08 1.27 -20.86
CA ARG A 7 -17.91 1.61 -21.66
C ARG A 7 -17.25 2.94 -21.27
N ARG A 8 -18.02 4.01 -21.05
CA ARG A 8 -17.49 5.32 -20.67
C ARG A 8 -16.89 5.32 -19.27
N LEU A 9 -17.51 4.60 -18.33
CA LEU A 9 -16.97 4.38 -16.98
C LEU A 9 -15.71 3.50 -17.02
N PHE A 10 -15.73 2.46 -17.86
CA PHE A 10 -14.59 1.57 -18.03
C PHE A 10 -13.41 2.31 -18.66
N ASP A 11 -13.62 3.13 -19.69
CA ASP A 11 -12.60 4.02 -20.26
C ASP A 11 -12.07 5.02 -19.21
N GLU A 12 -12.93 5.47 -18.27
CA GLU A 12 -12.59 6.31 -17.11
C GLU A 12 -11.64 5.63 -16.11
N ILE A 13 -11.95 4.38 -15.77
CA ILE A 13 -11.19 3.57 -14.84
C ILE A 13 -9.91 3.01 -15.50
N TYR A 14 -9.98 2.64 -16.78
CA TYR A 14 -8.90 2.15 -17.64
C TYR A 14 -7.73 3.14 -17.74
N VAL A 15 -8.03 4.43 -17.79
CA VAL A 15 -7.02 5.48 -17.72
C VAL A 15 -6.22 5.44 -16.40
N GLN A 16 -6.82 5.00 -15.31
CA GLN A 16 -6.31 5.20 -13.96
C GLN A 16 -5.52 4.01 -13.39
N ILE A 17 -5.63 2.81 -13.99
CA ILE A 17 -5.12 1.57 -13.38
C ILE A 17 -3.95 1.01 -14.19
N ASP A 18 -2.72 1.19 -13.70
CA ASP A 18 -1.50 0.59 -14.24
C ASP A 18 -0.64 0.01 -13.10
N GLN A 19 -0.96 -1.23 -12.68
CA GLN A 19 -0.35 -2.09 -11.64
C GLN A 19 -1.18 -2.21 -10.34
N PRO A 20 -1.17 -3.39 -9.65
CA PRO A 20 -1.78 -3.53 -8.33
C PRO A 20 -1.18 -2.49 -7.39
N GLU A 21 -2.04 -1.71 -6.72
CA GLU A 21 -1.74 -0.43 -6.06
C GLU A 21 -0.71 -0.53 -4.92
N ILE A 22 0.55 -0.70 -5.28
CA ILE A 22 1.62 -0.01 -4.60
C ILE A 22 1.67 1.35 -5.28
N SER A 23 1.31 2.39 -4.53
CA SER A 23 1.44 3.80 -4.88
C SER A 23 2.67 4.03 -5.79
N ILE A 24 2.49 4.74 -6.91
CA ILE A 24 3.61 5.02 -7.83
C ILE A 24 4.72 5.77 -7.09
N LEU A 25 4.35 6.62 -6.14
CA LEU A 25 5.28 7.31 -5.26
C LEU A 25 6.00 6.36 -4.29
N TYR A 26 5.35 5.30 -3.81
CA TYR A 26 6.00 4.28 -2.98
C TYR A 26 7.12 3.56 -3.74
N ARG A 27 6.93 3.29 -5.04
CA ARG A 27 8.01 2.74 -5.89
C ARG A 27 9.16 3.73 -6.08
N LEU A 28 8.86 5.02 -6.09
CA LEU A 28 9.82 6.10 -6.28
C LEU A 28 10.35 6.68 -4.96
N LYS A 29 10.00 6.10 -3.80
CA LYS A 29 10.26 6.69 -2.47
C LYS A 29 11.73 7.07 -2.23
N ASN A 30 12.67 6.33 -2.82
CA ASN A 30 14.11 6.59 -2.69
C ASN A 30 14.58 7.84 -3.47
N ASN A 31 13.76 8.33 -4.42
CA ASN A 31 14.01 9.55 -5.19
C ASN A 31 13.27 10.76 -4.61
N LEU A 32 12.41 10.56 -3.59
CA LEU A 32 11.67 11.62 -2.94
C LEU A 32 12.50 12.17 -1.78
N GLU A 33 12.73 13.47 -1.76
CA GLU A 33 13.48 14.15 -0.71
C GLU A 33 12.60 14.28 0.54
N SER A 34 13.20 14.03 1.72
CA SER A 34 12.51 14.38 2.98
C SER A 34 12.24 15.88 2.98
N PHE A 35 11.05 16.24 3.44
CA PHE A 35 10.61 17.63 3.41
C PHE A 35 10.19 18.08 4.80
N ASP A 36 11.20 18.35 5.61
CA ASP A 36 11.05 18.70 7.02
C ASP A 36 11.10 20.22 7.22
N ALA A 37 11.12 20.98 6.11
CA ALA A 37 11.19 22.44 6.12
C ALA A 37 10.04 23.05 6.94
N PHE A 38 8.83 22.50 6.85
CA PHE A 38 7.68 22.99 7.60
C PHE A 38 7.57 22.42 9.02
N ASP A 39 8.27 21.33 9.35
CA ASP A 39 8.24 20.75 10.71
C ASP A 39 8.83 21.71 11.76
N LYS A 40 9.74 22.61 11.33
CA LYS A 40 10.28 23.69 12.17
C LYS A 40 9.34 24.90 12.27
N HIS A 41 8.25 24.92 11.51
CA HIS A 41 7.30 26.03 11.42
C HIS A 41 5.84 25.60 11.70
N PRO A 42 5.54 24.98 12.86
CA PRO A 42 4.19 24.52 13.19
C PRO A 42 3.16 25.67 13.29
N HIS A 43 3.62 26.92 13.42
CA HIS A 43 2.75 28.10 13.37
C HIS A 43 2.11 28.31 12.00
N PHE A 44 2.73 27.88 10.89
CA PHE A 44 2.11 27.94 9.56
C PHE A 44 0.88 27.06 9.47
N HIS A 45 0.90 25.86 10.07
CA HIS A 45 -0.28 24.99 10.12
C HIS A 45 -1.43 25.70 10.84
N ARG A 46 -1.14 26.33 11.99
CA ARG A 46 -2.13 27.12 12.73
C ARG A 46 -2.67 28.29 11.91
N ALA A 47 -1.80 29.04 11.24
CA ALA A 47 -2.20 30.17 10.40
C ALA A 47 -3.14 29.72 9.28
N ILE A 48 -2.77 28.68 8.53
CA ILE A 48 -3.60 28.10 7.45
C ILE A 48 -4.94 27.59 8.01
N LYS A 49 -4.93 26.92 9.17
CA LYS A 49 -6.14 26.39 9.81
C LYS A 49 -7.07 27.48 10.35
N GLN A 50 -6.54 28.62 10.81
CA GLN A 50 -7.33 29.75 11.32
C GLN A 50 -7.79 30.72 10.22
N ALA A 51 -7.11 30.75 9.08
CA ALA A 51 -7.46 31.64 7.99
C ALA A 51 -8.91 31.43 7.51
N LEU A 52 -9.69 32.50 7.33
CA LEU A 52 -11.02 32.39 6.71
C LEU A 52 -10.94 32.40 5.18
N HIS A 53 -9.83 32.90 4.64
CA HIS A 53 -9.56 32.98 3.21
C HIS A 53 -8.08 32.69 2.93
N LEU A 54 -7.78 31.95 1.85
CA LEU A 54 -6.41 31.70 1.41
C LEU A 54 -6.10 32.40 0.08
N TYR A 55 -4.87 32.85 -0.10
CA TYR A 55 -4.40 33.34 -1.39
C TYR A 55 -3.23 32.48 -1.87
N VAL A 56 -3.17 32.17 -3.17
CA VAL A 56 -2.01 31.49 -3.76
C VAL A 56 -1.31 32.45 -4.69
N TYR A 57 -0.08 32.83 -4.35
CA TYR A 57 0.72 33.76 -5.12
C TYR A 57 1.75 33.06 -6.00
N HIS A 58 1.73 33.40 -7.30
CA HIS A 58 2.80 33.08 -8.25
C HIS A 58 2.77 34.08 -9.43
N PRO A 59 3.93 34.60 -9.91
CA PRO A 59 3.96 35.59 -11.01
C PRO A 59 3.36 35.07 -12.32
N ASP A 60 3.45 33.77 -12.57
CA ASP A 60 2.71 33.11 -13.64
C ASP A 60 1.27 32.81 -13.17
N LYS A 61 0.29 33.50 -13.79
CA LYS A 61 -1.15 33.30 -13.55
C LYS A 61 -1.58 31.85 -13.66
N ARG A 62 -0.97 31.07 -14.56
CA ARG A 62 -1.32 29.66 -14.80
C ARG A 62 -1.00 28.81 -13.58
N ILE A 63 0.19 29.01 -13.02
CA ILE A 63 0.66 28.32 -11.83
C ILE A 63 -0.13 28.76 -10.60
N ALA A 64 -0.41 30.07 -10.43
CA ALA A 64 -1.23 30.56 -9.32
C ALA A 64 -2.65 29.94 -9.35
N THR A 65 -3.25 29.83 -10.54
CA THR A 65 -4.58 29.24 -10.75
C THR A 65 -4.58 27.74 -10.43
N LEU A 66 -3.61 26.99 -10.95
CA LEU A 66 -3.47 25.55 -10.65
C LEU A 66 -3.22 25.30 -9.16
N GLY A 67 -2.39 26.12 -8.52
CA GLY A 67 -2.13 26.04 -7.09
C GLY A 67 -3.39 26.30 -6.25
N CYS A 68 -4.25 27.25 -6.64
CA CYS A 68 -5.56 27.42 -6.00
C CYS A 68 -6.39 26.15 -6.06
N GLN A 69 -6.41 25.45 -7.19
CA GLN A 69 -7.19 24.22 -7.35
C GLN A 69 -6.64 23.08 -6.48
N MET A 70 -5.32 22.96 -6.36
CA MET A 70 -4.69 22.04 -5.40
C MET A 70 -5.12 22.36 -3.97
N VAL A 71 -5.08 23.64 -3.58
CA VAL A 71 -5.50 24.08 -2.25
C VAL A 71 -6.98 23.81 -2.01
N LYS A 72 -7.88 24.14 -2.95
CA LYS A 72 -9.34 23.87 -2.82
C LYS A 72 -9.65 22.40 -2.57
N LYS A 73 -8.91 21.51 -3.24
CA LYS A 73 -9.12 20.05 -3.12
C LYS A 73 -8.74 19.50 -1.74
N ILE A 74 -7.79 20.13 -1.06
CA ILE A 74 -7.25 19.64 0.21
C ILE A 74 -7.79 20.44 1.40
N ILE A 75 -7.84 21.76 1.24
CA ILE A 75 -8.22 22.73 2.24
C ILE A 75 -9.56 23.32 1.79
N ASN A 76 -10.63 22.86 2.42
CA ASN A 76 -12.01 23.27 2.12
C ASN A 76 -12.31 24.70 2.59
N LYS A 77 -11.66 25.68 1.94
CA LYS A 77 -11.76 27.12 2.24
C LYS A 77 -11.80 27.92 0.95
N PRO A 78 -12.37 29.15 0.98
CA PRO A 78 -12.22 30.11 -0.11
C PRO A 78 -10.73 30.33 -0.42
N VAL A 79 -10.37 30.27 -1.70
CA VAL A 79 -9.01 30.56 -2.16
C VAL A 79 -8.99 31.20 -3.54
N ASP A 80 -8.20 32.26 -3.64
CA ASP A 80 -8.05 33.10 -4.83
C ASP A 80 -6.58 33.19 -5.29
N ALA A 81 -6.39 33.29 -6.61
CA ALA A 81 -5.08 33.35 -7.24
C ALA A 81 -4.59 34.80 -7.28
N VAL A 82 -3.30 35.01 -6.95
CA VAL A 82 -2.64 36.31 -7.03
C VAL A 82 -1.39 36.18 -7.91
N TYR A 83 -1.24 37.07 -8.88
CA TYR A 83 -0.13 37.00 -9.86
C TYR A 83 0.48 38.35 -10.24
N GLU A 84 -0.07 39.47 -9.76
CA GLU A 84 0.51 40.80 -9.96
C GLU A 84 1.36 41.19 -8.75
N THR A 85 2.56 41.72 -8.99
CA THR A 85 3.41 42.30 -7.94
C THR A 85 3.00 43.75 -7.70
N GLY A 86 2.10 44.00 -6.75
CA GLY A 86 1.73 45.36 -6.37
C GLY A 86 0.51 45.40 -5.45
N ASN A 87 0.71 45.94 -4.24
CA ASN A 87 -0.28 46.21 -3.20
C ASN A 87 -1.18 45.04 -2.76
N PHE A 88 -0.69 44.30 -1.77
CA PHE A 88 -1.51 43.49 -0.86
C PHE A 88 -2.29 44.34 0.16
N GLU A 89 -2.33 45.67 -0.03
CA GLU A 89 -3.11 46.65 0.75
C GLU A 89 -4.61 46.42 0.54
N GLY A 90 -5.15 45.37 1.18
CA GLY A 90 -6.52 44.93 0.99
C GLY A 90 -6.76 43.47 1.34
N MET A 91 -5.70 42.70 1.61
CA MET A 91 -5.85 41.34 2.10
C MET A 91 -6.57 41.37 3.46
N PRO A 92 -7.69 40.64 3.65
CA PRO A 92 -8.39 40.59 4.92
C PRO A 92 -7.46 40.21 6.08
N ALA A 93 -7.75 40.74 7.28
CA ALA A 93 -6.89 40.50 8.45
C ALA A 93 -6.79 39.02 8.85
N ASP A 94 -7.78 38.23 8.45
CA ASP A 94 -7.98 36.80 8.66
C ASP A 94 -7.58 35.95 7.45
N ALA A 95 -6.90 36.52 6.46
CA ALA A 95 -6.42 35.81 5.30
C ALA A 95 -4.94 35.42 5.42
N VAL A 96 -4.57 34.32 4.75
CA VAL A 96 -3.19 33.84 4.66
C VAL A 96 -2.80 33.62 3.21
N MET A 97 -1.61 34.08 2.84
CA MET A 97 -1.06 33.90 1.51
C MET A 97 -0.03 32.76 1.48
N LEU A 98 -0.21 31.82 0.57
CA LEU A 98 0.76 30.80 0.20
C LEU A 98 1.60 31.34 -0.98
N ALA A 99 2.85 31.72 -0.72
CA ALA A 99 3.73 32.28 -1.74
C ALA A 99 4.59 31.18 -2.39
N LEU A 100 4.34 30.87 -3.66
CA LEU A 100 5.00 29.77 -4.38
C LEU A 100 6.33 30.17 -5.04
N SER A 101 6.59 31.48 -5.17
CA SER A 101 7.78 32.02 -5.81
C SER A 101 8.28 33.26 -5.06
N PRO A 102 9.61 33.51 -5.04
CA PRO A 102 10.15 34.75 -4.53
C PRO A 102 9.52 35.98 -5.19
N GLY A 103 9.08 36.94 -4.38
CA GLY A 103 8.53 38.21 -4.82
C GLY A 103 8.86 39.33 -3.82
N SER A 104 8.14 40.44 -3.87
CA SER A 104 8.06 41.37 -2.74
C SER A 104 6.90 40.90 -1.85
N PRO A 105 7.12 40.00 -0.87
CA PRO A 105 6.03 39.55 -0.01
C PRO A 105 5.42 40.74 0.74
N PRO A 106 4.15 40.65 1.18
CA PRO A 106 3.58 41.57 2.15
C PRO A 106 4.55 41.82 3.31
N THR A 107 4.59 43.04 3.81
CA THR A 107 5.42 43.47 4.94
C THR A 107 5.05 42.79 6.28
N GLU A 108 3.99 41.97 6.30
CA GLU A 108 3.51 41.24 7.48
C GLU A 108 3.87 39.74 7.39
N PRO A 109 4.97 39.28 8.03
CA PRO A 109 5.47 37.91 7.91
C PRO A 109 4.51 36.83 8.45
N ASP A 110 3.63 37.16 9.41
CA ASP A 110 2.69 36.20 10.00
C ASP A 110 1.52 35.83 9.08
N LYS A 111 1.30 36.59 7.99
CA LYS A 111 0.24 36.36 7.01
C LYS A 111 0.71 35.69 5.73
N VAL A 112 2.01 35.40 5.63
CA VAL A 112 2.64 34.85 4.43
C VAL A 112 3.32 33.55 4.80
N VAL A 113 2.88 32.46 4.19
CA VAL A 113 3.57 31.17 4.24
C VAL A 113 4.44 31.09 2.98
N PRO A 114 5.76 31.34 3.08
CA PRO A 114 6.66 31.11 1.97
C PRO A 114 6.73 29.61 1.73
N VAL A 115 6.21 29.17 0.59
CA VAL A 115 6.18 27.76 0.21
C VAL A 115 7.54 27.31 -0.32
N TYR A 116 8.41 28.26 -0.66
CA TYR A 116 9.80 28.05 -1.04
C TYR A 116 10.77 28.38 0.13
N THR A 117 11.85 27.61 0.27
CA THR A 117 13.06 27.99 1.03
C THR A 117 14.02 28.83 0.17
N PHE A 118 14.96 29.58 0.78
CA PHE A 118 16.01 30.30 0.04
C PHE A 118 16.86 29.39 -0.86
N GLU A 119 17.12 28.15 -0.44
CA GLU A 119 17.82 27.14 -1.24
C GLU A 119 16.94 26.62 -2.40
N SER A 120 15.63 26.50 -2.19
CA SER A 120 14.67 26.05 -3.20
C SER A 120 14.14 27.16 -4.13
N ALA A 121 14.38 28.44 -3.81
CA ALA A 121 14.00 29.58 -4.63
C ALA A 121 14.65 29.53 -6.03
N ALA A 122 15.82 28.91 -6.13
CA ALA A 122 16.50 28.63 -7.40
C ALA A 122 15.88 27.49 -8.21
N ARG A 123 15.11 26.60 -7.56
CA ARG A 123 14.52 25.38 -8.14
C ARG A 123 13.38 25.68 -9.12
N LYS A 124 12.62 26.78 -8.90
CA LYS A 124 11.42 27.14 -9.69
C LYS A 124 10.49 25.93 -9.89
N ALA A 125 9.97 25.42 -8.77
CA ALA A 125 9.10 24.25 -8.70
C ALA A 125 7.90 24.56 -7.79
N GLY A 126 7.19 25.65 -8.09
CA GLY A 126 6.16 26.23 -7.20
C GLY A 126 5.08 25.22 -6.79
N LEU A 127 4.58 24.43 -7.75
CA LEU A 127 3.57 23.41 -7.47
C LEU A 127 4.13 22.16 -6.78
N SER A 128 5.40 21.79 -7.01
CA SER A 128 6.07 20.72 -6.25
C SER A 128 6.18 21.09 -4.77
N HIS A 129 6.56 22.33 -4.46
CA HIS A 129 6.65 22.75 -3.07
C HIS A 129 5.28 22.91 -2.41
N LEU A 130 4.29 23.43 -3.15
CA LEU A 130 2.91 23.47 -2.67
C LEU A 130 2.38 22.06 -2.38
N TYR A 131 2.67 21.11 -3.26
CA TYR A 131 2.32 19.70 -3.04
C TYR A 131 2.88 19.18 -1.72
N LYS A 132 4.17 19.41 -1.44
CA LYS A 132 4.81 19.03 -0.18
C LYS A 132 4.23 19.76 1.04
N LEU A 133 3.88 21.05 0.92
CA LEU A 133 3.15 21.78 1.97
C LEU A 133 1.80 21.11 2.27
N LEU A 134 1.06 20.72 1.23
CA LEU A 134 -0.24 20.07 1.39
C LEU A 134 -0.11 18.67 2.01
N GLN A 135 0.90 17.88 1.61
CA GLN A 135 1.21 16.58 2.23
C GLN A 135 1.54 16.75 3.73
N TRP A 136 2.33 17.76 4.07
CA TRP A 136 2.62 18.12 5.45
C TRP A 136 1.36 18.56 6.21
N TYR A 137 0.54 19.44 5.62
CA TYR A 137 -0.68 19.95 6.24
C TYR A 137 -1.66 18.84 6.61
N VAL A 138 -1.91 17.88 5.71
CA VAL A 138 -2.85 16.77 6.00
C VAL A 138 -2.30 15.78 7.01
N SER A 139 -0.97 15.68 7.12
CA SER A 139 -0.31 14.76 8.04
C SER A 139 -0.14 15.37 9.43
N PHE A 140 -0.20 16.70 9.56
CA PHE A 140 0.07 17.43 10.80
C PHE A 140 -0.92 17.11 11.94
N ASP A 141 -2.22 17.02 11.62
CA ASP A 141 -3.29 16.72 12.57
C ASP A 141 -3.68 15.23 12.55
N ALA A 142 -2.92 14.35 11.89
CA ALA A 142 -3.25 12.94 11.87
C ALA A 142 -3.22 12.38 13.30
N ASP A 143 -4.36 11.85 13.76
CA ASP A 143 -4.44 11.19 15.06
C ASP A 143 -3.36 10.10 15.12
N ASP A 144 -2.46 10.19 16.09
CA ASP A 144 -1.51 9.13 16.37
C ASP A 144 -2.22 8.06 17.23
N PRO A 145 -2.62 6.91 16.65
CA PRO A 145 -3.28 5.86 17.43
C PRO A 145 -2.32 5.23 18.46
N TYR A 146 -1.04 5.62 18.46
CA TYR A 146 -0.01 5.19 19.40
C TYR A 146 0.33 6.27 20.44
N SER A 147 -0.60 7.18 20.72
CA SER A 147 -0.47 8.11 21.84
C SER A 147 -0.32 7.41 23.20
N ARG A 148 -0.84 6.18 23.35
CA ARG A 148 -0.67 5.34 24.55
C ARG A 148 -0.64 3.85 24.20
N TYR A 149 0.40 3.14 24.63
CA TYR A 149 0.57 1.70 24.38
C TYR A 149 1.46 1.02 25.42
N ILE A 150 1.41 -0.32 25.45
CA ILE A 150 2.31 -1.17 26.23
C ILE A 150 3.26 -1.89 25.29
N VAL A 151 4.56 -1.81 25.55
CA VAL A 151 5.54 -2.72 24.95
C VAL A 151 5.86 -3.81 25.96
N LEU A 152 5.93 -5.07 25.53
CA LEU A 152 6.21 -6.19 26.41
C LEU A 152 7.13 -7.22 25.77
N ASP A 153 7.78 -8.00 26.62
CA ASP A 153 8.63 -9.13 26.28
C ASP A 153 8.55 -10.19 27.39
N LEU A 154 8.57 -11.48 27.00
CA LEU A 154 8.52 -12.62 27.91
C LEU A 154 9.77 -13.50 27.77
N GLU A 155 10.36 -13.86 28.91
CA GLU A 155 11.30 -14.97 28.95
C GLU A 155 10.60 -16.23 29.44
N THR A 156 10.95 -17.37 28.87
CA THR A 156 10.22 -18.62 29.08
C THR A 156 11.12 -19.83 29.31
N THR A 157 10.54 -20.94 29.76
CA THR A 157 11.29 -22.19 29.98
C THR A 157 11.81 -22.83 28.70
N ASP A 158 11.16 -22.58 27.57
CA ASP A 158 11.42 -23.17 26.24
C ASP A 158 10.56 -22.46 25.17
N ALA A 159 10.79 -22.78 23.90
CA ALA A 159 10.13 -22.10 22.78
C ALA A 159 8.71 -22.61 22.45
N GLU A 160 8.21 -23.66 23.13
CA GLU A 160 6.91 -24.27 22.79
C GLU A 160 5.76 -23.51 23.45
N THR A 161 5.20 -22.54 22.71
CA THR A 161 4.12 -21.64 23.19
C THR A 161 2.92 -22.38 23.78
N GLY A 162 2.63 -23.61 23.34
CA GLY A 162 1.57 -24.44 23.87
C GLY A 162 1.80 -24.90 25.32
N SER A 163 3.06 -25.07 25.74
CA SER A 163 3.39 -25.73 27.03
C SER A 163 4.43 -25.03 27.93
N CYS A 164 5.19 -24.06 27.41
CA CYS A 164 6.26 -23.36 28.14
C CYS A 164 5.77 -22.66 29.42
N GLY A 165 6.64 -22.42 30.41
CA GLY A 165 6.40 -21.57 31.58
C GLY A 165 6.96 -20.16 31.34
N ILE A 166 6.37 -19.11 31.93
CA ILE A 166 7.00 -17.78 31.98
C ILE A 166 7.99 -17.77 33.14
N VAL A 167 9.20 -17.22 32.91
CA VAL A 167 10.24 -17.05 33.95
C VAL A 167 10.55 -15.57 34.22
N GLU A 168 10.30 -14.68 33.27
CA GLU A 168 10.38 -13.23 33.45
C GLU A 168 9.30 -12.57 32.58
N ILE A 169 8.69 -11.51 33.10
CA ILE A 169 7.79 -10.63 32.36
C ILE A 169 8.25 -9.19 32.53
N ALA A 170 8.42 -8.49 31.42
CA ALA A 170 8.68 -7.06 31.40
C ALA A 170 7.66 -6.36 30.50
N ALA A 171 7.16 -5.22 30.95
CA ALA A 171 6.30 -4.36 30.16
C ALA A 171 6.53 -2.90 30.51
N LEU A 172 6.52 -2.03 29.50
CA LEU A 172 6.63 -0.59 29.64
C LEU A 172 5.37 0.08 29.09
N ARG A 173 4.75 0.97 29.88
CA ARG A 173 3.72 1.87 29.37
C ARG A 173 4.41 3.08 28.74
N VAL A 174 4.03 3.37 27.51
CA VAL A 174 4.52 4.52 26.75
C VAL A 174 3.35 5.44 26.44
N GLU A 175 3.51 6.71 26.78
CA GLU A 175 2.56 7.78 26.48
C GLU A 175 3.28 8.89 25.71
N ASN A 176 2.77 9.23 24.52
CA ASN A 176 3.34 10.23 23.62
C ASN A 176 4.85 10.03 23.38
N GLY A 177 5.23 8.77 23.13
CA GLY A 177 6.63 8.37 22.89
C GLY A 177 7.53 8.35 24.13
N ARG A 178 7.00 8.57 25.34
CA ARG A 178 7.77 8.56 26.60
C ARG A 178 7.31 7.43 27.52
N ILE A 179 8.26 6.73 28.10
CA ILE A 179 7.99 5.70 29.12
C ILE A 179 7.44 6.41 30.37
N THR A 180 6.30 5.93 30.89
CA THR A 180 5.60 6.52 32.03
C THR A 180 5.49 5.57 33.22
N GLU A 181 5.37 4.26 32.96
CA GLU A 181 5.27 3.23 33.99
C GLU A 181 5.97 1.95 33.53
N GLU A 182 6.44 1.16 34.50
CA GLU A 182 7.12 -0.11 34.27
C GLU A 182 6.46 -1.23 35.08
N PHE A 183 6.34 -2.40 34.47
CA PHE A 183 5.97 -3.64 35.14
C PHE A 183 7.08 -4.66 34.92
N HIS A 184 7.60 -5.22 36.00
CA HIS A 184 8.64 -6.25 35.96
C HIS A 184 8.38 -7.30 37.03
N SER A 185 8.51 -8.57 36.67
CA SER A 185 8.53 -9.66 37.64
C SER A 185 9.31 -10.85 37.10
N LEU A 186 10.18 -11.41 37.94
CA LEU A 186 10.56 -12.82 37.81
C LEU A 186 9.36 -13.69 38.19
N VAL A 187 9.25 -14.86 37.57
CA VAL A 187 8.15 -15.79 37.75
C VAL A 187 8.70 -17.18 38.00
N ASN A 188 8.20 -17.84 39.05
CA ASN A 188 8.48 -19.26 39.24
C ASN A 188 7.60 -20.07 38.28
N PRO A 189 8.17 -20.73 37.24
CA PRO A 189 7.39 -21.42 36.22
C PRO A 189 6.81 -22.76 36.71
N GLN A 190 7.18 -23.20 37.93
CA GLN A 190 6.83 -24.48 38.54
C GLN A 190 7.16 -25.70 37.66
N LYS A 191 8.10 -25.55 36.73
CA LYS A 191 8.57 -26.59 35.81
C LYS A 191 10.05 -26.38 35.44
N PRO A 192 10.74 -27.40 34.90
CA PRO A 192 12.14 -27.27 34.50
C PRO A 192 12.35 -26.21 33.40
N ILE A 193 13.47 -25.49 33.48
CA ILE A 193 13.94 -24.56 32.44
C ILE A 193 14.86 -25.33 31.49
N SER A 194 14.63 -25.24 30.18
CA SER A 194 15.50 -25.89 29.19
C SER A 194 16.88 -25.24 29.17
N LYS A 195 17.93 -26.04 28.91
CA LYS A 195 19.30 -25.51 28.77
C LYS A 195 19.44 -24.50 27.63
N SER A 196 18.66 -24.66 26.57
CA SER A 196 18.62 -23.73 25.43
C SER A 196 18.08 -22.36 25.83
N ALA A 197 16.95 -22.31 26.55
CA ALA A 197 16.38 -21.06 27.03
C ALA A 197 17.31 -20.37 28.04
N GLN A 198 17.80 -21.13 29.04
CA GLN A 198 18.73 -20.61 30.05
C GLN A 198 20.01 -20.04 29.42
N LYS A 199 20.51 -20.59 28.30
CA LYS A 199 21.68 -20.06 27.60
C LYS A 199 21.41 -18.67 26.98
N VAL A 200 20.18 -18.38 26.60
CA VAL A 200 19.78 -17.10 26.01
C VAL A 200 19.60 -16.05 27.10
N HIS A 201 18.66 -16.27 28.02
CA HIS A 201 18.24 -15.25 28.98
C HIS A 201 18.98 -15.30 30.34
N GLN A 202 19.81 -16.32 30.56
CA GLN A 202 20.66 -16.49 31.75
C GLN A 202 19.90 -16.63 33.09
N ILE A 203 18.61 -17.01 33.05
CA ILE A 203 17.78 -17.24 34.24
C ILE A 203 17.80 -18.71 34.60
N SER A 204 18.26 -19.03 35.81
CA SER A 204 18.32 -20.40 36.32
C SER A 204 17.13 -20.74 37.22
N ALA A 205 16.92 -22.04 37.50
CA ALA A 205 15.88 -22.48 38.42
C ALA A 205 16.07 -21.87 39.83
N GLU A 206 17.32 -21.72 40.28
CA GLU A 206 17.67 -21.11 41.56
C GLU A 206 17.32 -19.61 41.59
N THR A 207 17.40 -18.93 40.43
CA THR A 207 17.07 -17.50 40.30
C THR A 207 15.58 -17.25 40.55
N VAL A 208 14.72 -18.16 40.08
CA VAL A 208 13.26 -18.02 40.14
C VAL A 208 12.60 -18.87 41.24
N GLN A 209 13.36 -19.64 42.01
CA GLN A 209 12.77 -20.56 43.02
C GLN A 209 11.89 -19.83 44.05
N ASN A 210 12.28 -18.61 44.44
CA ASN A 210 11.57 -17.79 45.42
C ASN A 210 10.67 -16.73 44.76
N ALA A 211 10.62 -16.68 43.43
CA ALA A 211 9.75 -15.76 42.70
C ALA A 211 8.28 -16.19 42.84
N PRO A 212 7.32 -15.26 42.73
CA PRO A 212 5.91 -15.63 42.74
C PRO A 212 5.56 -16.47 41.49
N PRO A 213 4.61 -17.41 41.58
CA PRO A 213 4.06 -18.05 40.39
C PRO A 213 3.13 -17.07 39.65
N ILE A 214 2.86 -17.35 38.38
CA ILE A 214 2.12 -16.43 37.49
C ILE A 214 0.75 -16.03 38.05
N GLU A 215 0.05 -16.92 38.74
CA GLU A 215 -1.27 -16.69 39.31
C GLU A 215 -1.27 -15.56 40.35
N LYS A 216 -0.14 -15.36 41.05
CA LYS A 216 -0.03 -14.29 42.06
C LYS A 216 0.19 -12.91 41.44
N ILE A 217 0.83 -12.84 40.28
CA ILE A 217 1.14 -11.56 39.61
C ILE A 217 0.14 -11.21 38.50
N TRP A 218 -0.67 -12.18 38.06
CA TRP A 218 -1.58 -12.03 36.91
C TRP A 218 -2.55 -10.85 37.06
N THR A 219 -3.09 -10.66 38.26
CA THR A 219 -4.04 -9.56 38.53
C THR A 219 -3.37 -8.19 38.41
N ASP A 220 -2.13 -8.06 38.88
CA ASP A 220 -1.40 -6.80 38.80
C ASP A 220 -0.92 -6.53 37.37
N PHE A 221 -0.48 -7.57 36.64
CA PHE A 221 -0.13 -7.47 35.23
C PHE A 221 -1.32 -7.04 34.35
N THR A 222 -2.49 -7.70 34.52
CA THR A 222 -3.69 -7.37 33.76
C THR A 222 -4.24 -5.98 34.09
N ARG A 223 -4.13 -5.54 35.36
CA ARG A 223 -4.44 -4.16 35.75
C ARG A 223 -3.48 -3.17 35.08
N PHE A 224 -2.20 -3.49 35.02
CA PHE A 224 -1.18 -2.65 34.38
C PHE A 224 -1.48 -2.47 32.88
N ILE A 225 -1.68 -3.57 32.13
CA ILE A 225 -1.92 -3.45 30.70
C ILE A 225 -3.29 -2.84 30.35
N GLY A 226 -4.29 -3.01 31.22
CA GLY A 226 -5.64 -2.46 31.01
C GLY A 226 -6.22 -2.83 29.64
N SER A 227 -6.76 -1.84 28.93
CA SER A 227 -7.24 -1.95 27.54
C SER A 227 -6.26 -1.39 26.51
N ASP A 228 -5.04 -1.04 26.91
CA ASP A 228 -4.07 -0.41 26.03
C ASP A 228 -3.59 -1.38 24.94
N ILE A 229 -3.07 -0.84 23.84
CA ILE A 229 -2.48 -1.61 22.74
C ILE A 229 -1.25 -2.35 23.25
N LEU A 230 -1.15 -3.66 22.97
CA LEU A 230 0.03 -4.47 23.29
C LEU A 230 0.95 -4.57 22.08
N ILE A 231 2.23 -4.28 22.30
CA ILE A 231 3.27 -4.29 21.29
C ILE A 231 4.35 -5.28 21.70
N ALA A 232 4.70 -6.18 20.81
CA ALA A 232 5.80 -7.13 20.97
C ALA A 232 6.54 -7.30 19.63
N HIS A 233 7.70 -7.96 19.66
CA HIS A 233 8.43 -8.31 18.44
C HIS A 233 8.29 -9.81 18.17
N ASN A 234 7.73 -10.19 17.02
CA ASN A 234 7.30 -11.57 16.74
C ASN A 234 6.19 -12.07 17.70
N GLY A 235 5.42 -11.14 18.27
CA GLY A 235 4.46 -11.42 19.34
C GLY A 235 3.34 -12.39 18.93
N TYR A 236 2.89 -12.39 17.66
CA TYR A 236 1.84 -13.32 17.22
C TYR A 236 2.31 -14.78 17.19
N HIS A 237 3.61 -15.00 17.05
CA HIS A 237 4.20 -16.33 17.06
C HIS A 237 4.75 -16.75 18.43
N PHE A 238 4.80 -15.84 19.40
CA PHE A 238 5.43 -16.10 20.69
C PHE A 238 4.66 -15.55 21.89
N ASP A 239 4.79 -14.26 22.22
CA ASP A 239 4.27 -13.68 23.47
C ASP A 239 2.75 -13.77 23.59
N PHE A 240 2.02 -13.39 22.54
CA PHE A 240 0.56 -13.28 22.60
C PHE A 240 -0.13 -14.64 22.77
N PRO A 241 0.27 -15.74 22.07
CA PRO A 241 -0.24 -17.09 22.37
C PRO A 241 -0.01 -17.53 23.82
N ILE A 242 1.15 -17.21 24.41
CA ILE A 242 1.50 -17.58 25.78
C ILE A 242 0.61 -16.82 26.77
N LEU A 243 0.44 -15.51 26.57
CA LEU A 243 -0.46 -14.68 27.37
C LEU A 243 -1.91 -15.14 27.26
N ASP A 244 -2.39 -15.48 26.05
CA ASP A 244 -3.75 -15.99 25.85
C ASP A 244 -4.00 -17.32 26.57
N ARG A 245 -2.98 -18.20 26.60
CA ARG A 245 -3.07 -19.46 27.34
C ARG A 245 -3.22 -19.21 28.83
N TYR A 246 -2.40 -18.34 29.43
CA TYR A 246 -2.51 -18.00 30.85
C TYR A 246 -3.81 -17.24 31.17
N ALA A 247 -4.24 -16.33 30.30
CA ALA A 247 -5.52 -15.64 30.42
C ALA A 247 -6.69 -16.64 30.45
N LYS A 248 -6.68 -17.62 29.55
CA LYS A 248 -7.70 -18.68 29.52
C LYS A 248 -7.65 -19.57 30.78
N GLN A 249 -6.46 -19.90 31.27
CA GLN A 249 -6.28 -20.75 32.46
C GLN A 249 -6.70 -20.05 33.76
N ILE A 250 -6.36 -18.77 33.91
CA ILE A 250 -6.54 -18.02 35.17
C ILE A 250 -7.87 -17.26 35.19
N SER A 251 -8.23 -16.62 34.07
CA SER A 251 -9.40 -15.74 33.96
C SER A 251 -10.54 -16.34 33.14
N GLY A 252 -10.32 -17.46 32.44
CA GLY A 252 -11.35 -18.15 31.64
C GLY A 252 -11.61 -17.55 30.26
N HIS A 253 -10.95 -16.45 29.88
CA HIS A 253 -11.09 -15.78 28.59
C HIS A 253 -9.74 -15.25 28.09
N LYS A 254 -9.66 -14.93 26.79
CA LYS A 254 -8.47 -14.30 26.20
C LYS A 254 -8.33 -12.84 26.59
N LEU A 255 -7.14 -12.27 26.40
CA LEU A 255 -6.93 -10.81 26.53
C LEU A 255 -7.62 -10.09 25.37
N ALA A 256 -8.41 -9.05 25.68
CA ALA A 256 -9.18 -8.29 24.71
C ALA A 256 -8.38 -7.17 24.01
N ASN A 257 -7.14 -6.93 24.45
CA ASN A 257 -6.30 -5.86 23.93
C ASN A 257 -6.03 -5.99 22.43
N THR A 258 -6.00 -4.85 21.73
CA THR A 258 -5.44 -4.75 20.38
C THR A 258 -3.95 -5.07 20.42
N ARG A 259 -3.45 -5.79 19.41
CA ARG A 259 -2.07 -6.30 19.37
C ARG A 259 -1.35 -5.82 18.13
N ILE A 260 -0.07 -5.50 18.29
CA ILE A 260 0.80 -5.07 17.21
C ILE A 260 2.10 -5.83 17.29
N ASP A 261 2.52 -6.33 16.13
CA ASP A 261 3.79 -7.01 15.97
C ASP A 261 4.75 -6.13 15.17
N THR A 262 5.80 -5.68 15.84
CA THR A 262 6.81 -4.81 15.24
C THR A 262 7.59 -5.51 14.13
N LEU A 263 7.68 -6.85 14.13
CA LEU A 263 8.32 -7.60 13.05
C LEU A 263 7.53 -7.48 11.75
N VAL A 264 6.20 -7.45 11.81
CA VAL A 264 5.34 -7.24 10.64
C VAL A 264 5.54 -5.84 10.07
N ILE A 265 5.58 -4.82 10.94
CA ILE A 265 5.86 -3.44 10.53
C ILE A 265 7.24 -3.36 9.86
N ALA A 266 8.26 -3.94 10.49
CA ALA A 266 9.63 -3.93 9.97
C ALA A 266 9.74 -4.63 8.61
N ARG A 267 9.11 -5.80 8.42
CA ARG A 267 9.08 -6.53 7.14
C ARG A 267 8.39 -5.75 6.02
N ASN A 268 7.36 -4.98 6.35
CA ASN A 268 6.68 -4.12 5.36
C ASN A 268 7.54 -2.93 4.94
N LEU A 269 8.28 -2.33 5.88
CA LEU A 269 9.15 -1.18 5.61
C LEU A 269 10.47 -1.58 4.92
N TYR A 270 11.05 -2.72 5.31
CA TYR A 270 12.33 -3.25 4.85
C TYR A 270 12.16 -4.68 4.31
N PRO A 271 11.44 -4.84 3.19
CA PRO A 271 11.30 -6.14 2.55
C PRO A 271 12.67 -6.63 2.06
N ALA A 272 12.91 -7.94 2.17
CA ALA A 272 14.19 -8.60 1.82
C ALA A 272 15.40 -8.29 2.71
N GLU A 273 15.23 -7.54 3.80
CA GLU A 273 16.29 -7.29 4.79
C GLU A 273 16.09 -8.10 6.08
N SER A 274 17.15 -8.25 6.87
CA SER A 274 17.01 -8.82 8.22
C SER A 274 16.26 -7.85 9.12
N ASN A 275 15.23 -8.36 9.79
CA ASN A 275 14.33 -7.61 10.65
C ASN A 275 14.33 -8.13 12.09
N SER A 276 15.40 -8.81 12.50
CA SER A 276 15.61 -9.15 13.92
C SER A 276 15.83 -7.87 14.73
N VAL A 277 15.60 -7.95 16.05
CA VAL A 277 15.87 -6.83 16.96
C VAL A 277 17.31 -6.32 16.81
N ASP A 278 18.31 -7.20 16.70
CA ASP A 278 19.71 -6.79 16.50
C ASP A 278 19.94 -6.08 15.15
N ALA A 279 19.30 -6.56 14.08
CA ALA A 279 19.41 -5.92 12.77
C ALA A 279 18.75 -4.53 12.77
N LEU A 280 17.63 -4.36 13.48
CA LEU A 280 16.94 -3.08 13.64
C LEU A 280 17.73 -2.13 14.54
N MET A 281 18.34 -2.62 15.62
CA MET A 281 19.26 -1.82 16.44
C MET A 281 20.41 -1.28 15.61
N HIS A 282 21.05 -2.13 14.81
CA HIS A 282 22.12 -1.70 13.91
C HIS A 282 21.62 -0.65 12.90
N ARG A 283 20.45 -0.87 12.29
CA ARG A 283 19.84 0.07 11.33
C ARG A 283 19.59 1.44 11.95
N PHE A 284 19.05 1.48 13.16
CA PHE A 284 18.69 2.71 13.83
C PHE A 284 19.81 3.27 14.72
N SER A 285 21.02 2.70 14.66
CA SER A 285 22.17 3.10 15.47
C SER A 285 21.87 3.11 16.98
N LEU A 286 21.11 2.12 17.45
CA LEU A 286 20.73 1.95 18.86
C LEU A 286 21.74 1.05 19.59
N SER A 287 21.97 1.33 20.87
CA SER A 287 22.88 0.56 21.72
C SER A 287 22.19 0.10 23.01
N ALA A 288 22.48 -1.10 23.48
CA ALA A 288 22.00 -1.61 24.78
C ALA A 288 23.08 -2.41 25.50
N THR A 289 23.16 -2.26 26.82
CA THR A 289 24.22 -2.85 27.66
C THR A 289 23.89 -4.23 28.24
N LEU A 290 22.63 -4.67 28.20
CA LEU A 290 22.16 -5.90 28.86
C LEU A 290 21.13 -6.68 27.99
N ARG A 291 21.46 -6.93 26.72
CA ARG A 291 20.61 -7.69 25.78
C ARG A 291 20.29 -9.11 26.29
N HIS A 292 19.11 -9.63 25.94
CA HIS A 292 18.57 -10.93 26.39
C HIS A 292 18.14 -10.92 27.86
N ARG A 293 17.59 -9.79 28.28
CA ARG A 293 16.88 -9.61 29.54
C ARG A 293 15.62 -8.83 29.21
N ALA A 294 14.46 -9.34 29.64
CA ALA A 294 13.17 -8.84 29.20
C ALA A 294 13.08 -7.31 29.31
N MET A 295 13.49 -6.72 30.45
CA MET A 295 13.40 -5.25 30.62
C MET A 295 14.29 -4.46 29.64
N ALA A 296 15.54 -4.89 29.47
CA ALA A 296 16.46 -4.22 28.54
C ALA A 296 15.97 -4.33 27.09
N ASP A 297 15.37 -5.47 26.74
CA ASP A 297 14.83 -5.71 25.40
C ASP A 297 13.55 -4.91 25.15
N VAL A 298 12.69 -4.72 26.15
CA VAL A 298 11.51 -3.84 26.04
C VAL A 298 11.93 -2.38 25.85
N HIS A 299 12.95 -1.87 26.54
CA HIS A 299 13.48 -0.51 26.30
C HIS A 299 13.95 -0.33 24.86
N VAL A 300 14.76 -1.27 24.35
CA VAL A 300 15.21 -1.25 22.96
C VAL A 300 14.03 -1.32 21.99
N LEU A 301 13.02 -2.13 22.32
CA LEU A 301 11.85 -2.30 21.48
C LEU A 301 10.98 -1.04 21.42
N VAL A 302 10.89 -0.25 22.50
CA VAL A 302 10.27 1.08 22.48
C VAL A 302 10.99 1.99 21.47
N ASP A 303 12.32 2.04 21.51
CA ASP A 303 13.11 2.85 20.57
C ASP A 303 12.96 2.36 19.12
N ILE A 304 13.00 1.04 18.89
CA ILE A 304 12.76 0.45 17.57
C ILE A 304 11.36 0.82 17.07
N PHE A 305 10.33 0.65 17.90
CA PHE A 305 8.97 0.94 17.51
C PHE A 305 8.83 2.42 17.14
N ASN A 306 9.33 3.35 17.97
CA ASN A 306 9.32 4.78 17.67
C ASN A 306 10.03 5.12 16.34
N ASN A 307 11.16 4.47 16.05
CA ASN A 307 11.86 4.66 14.76
C ASN A 307 11.07 4.08 13.57
N LEU A 308 10.48 2.88 13.71
CA LEU A 308 9.61 2.30 12.68
C LEU A 308 8.38 3.19 12.41
N GLN A 309 7.79 3.75 13.45
CA GLN A 309 6.68 4.69 13.36
C GLN A 309 7.08 5.96 12.60
N LYS A 310 8.25 6.52 12.92
CA LYS A 310 8.80 7.69 12.22
C LYS A 310 8.98 7.42 10.73
N VAL A 311 9.62 6.30 10.37
CA VAL A 311 9.83 5.90 8.96
C VAL A 311 8.50 5.70 8.25
N ARG A 312 7.53 5.05 8.90
CA ARG A 312 6.20 4.83 8.33
C ARG A 312 5.47 6.15 8.10
N TYR A 313 5.57 7.10 9.03
CA TYR A 313 5.00 8.44 8.87
C TYR A 313 5.65 9.20 7.72
N GLU A 314 6.98 9.16 7.62
CA GLU A 314 7.73 9.81 6.52
C GLU A 314 7.31 9.26 5.16
N ILE A 315 7.24 7.93 5.02
CA ILE A 315 6.77 7.29 3.78
C ILE A 315 5.31 7.64 3.52
N GLY A 316 4.43 7.51 4.53
CA GLY A 316 3.01 7.81 4.41
C GLY A 316 2.76 9.24 3.94
N ARG A 317 3.49 10.21 4.50
CA ARG A 317 3.49 11.61 4.05
C ARG A 317 3.94 11.73 2.60
N ALA A 318 5.08 11.13 2.24
CA ALA A 318 5.66 11.23 0.91
C ALA A 318 4.79 10.64 -0.21
N VAL A 319 4.02 9.59 0.09
CA VAL A 319 3.14 8.91 -0.87
C VAL A 319 1.70 9.43 -0.85
N SER A 320 1.38 10.39 0.02
CA SER A 320 0.04 10.95 0.12
C SER A 320 -0.28 11.88 -1.05
N LEU A 321 -1.58 12.12 -1.27
CA LEU A 321 -2.07 13.10 -2.25
C LEU A 321 -1.72 12.81 -3.72
N GLU A 322 -1.52 11.55 -4.12
CA GLU A 322 -1.21 11.18 -5.53
C GLU A 322 -2.20 11.78 -6.55
N MET A 323 -3.44 12.02 -6.12
CA MET A 323 -4.47 12.72 -6.87
C MET A 323 -4.08 14.12 -7.36
N LEU A 324 -3.02 14.74 -6.84
CA LEU A 324 -2.52 16.05 -7.27
C LEU A 324 -1.31 15.97 -8.22
N LEU A 325 -0.79 14.78 -8.54
CA LEU A 325 0.44 14.64 -9.33
C LEU A 325 0.32 15.23 -10.74
N ASP A 326 -0.86 15.23 -11.35
CA ASP A 326 -1.09 15.88 -12.65
C ASP A 326 -1.03 17.41 -12.58
N TYR A 327 -1.29 18.02 -11.42
CA TYR A 327 -1.04 19.45 -11.19
C TYR A 327 0.45 19.72 -11.05
N VAL A 328 1.17 18.88 -10.28
CA VAL A 328 2.62 19.01 -10.08
C VAL A 328 3.36 18.87 -11.41
N ALA A 329 3.04 17.83 -12.19
CA ALA A 329 3.65 17.61 -13.51
C ALA A 329 3.39 18.78 -14.47
N LEU A 330 2.17 19.33 -14.46
CA LEU A 330 1.85 20.50 -15.27
C LEU A 330 2.60 21.76 -14.80
N GLY A 331 2.75 21.97 -13.49
CA GLY A 331 3.58 23.06 -12.95
C GLY A 331 5.04 22.94 -13.41
N ASN A 332 5.62 21.75 -13.26
CA ASN A 332 6.98 21.46 -13.72
C ASN A 332 7.15 21.68 -15.23
N TYR A 333 6.14 21.33 -16.03
CA TYR A 333 6.11 21.62 -17.46
C TYR A 333 6.12 23.13 -17.75
N LEU A 334 5.32 23.92 -17.03
CA LEU A 334 5.22 25.38 -17.24
C LEU A 334 6.47 26.15 -16.79
N GLU A 335 7.17 25.66 -15.77
CA GLU A 335 8.40 26.27 -15.26
C GLU A 335 9.65 25.84 -16.05
N ASP A 336 9.53 24.85 -16.93
CA ASP A 336 10.58 24.28 -17.80
C ASP A 336 11.87 23.91 -17.03
N ARG A 337 11.71 23.37 -15.82
CA ARG A 337 12.81 23.08 -14.88
C ARG A 337 12.59 21.73 -14.19
N ILE A 338 12.94 20.63 -14.87
CA ILE A 338 12.80 19.26 -14.34
C ILE A 338 14.19 18.65 -14.09
N ASN A 339 14.97 19.32 -13.24
CA ASN A 339 16.41 19.05 -13.11
C ASN A 339 16.78 18.13 -11.94
N LEU A 340 15.93 18.03 -10.91
CA LEU A 340 16.19 17.19 -9.74
C LEU A 340 15.52 15.82 -9.90
N ALA A 341 16.07 14.81 -9.21
CA ALA A 341 15.56 13.44 -9.26
C ALA A 341 14.10 13.36 -8.77
N GLU A 342 13.77 14.15 -7.75
CA GLU A 342 12.42 14.25 -7.22
C GLU A 342 11.44 14.89 -8.23
N ASP A 343 11.78 16.05 -8.80
CA ASP A 343 10.91 16.71 -9.79
C ASP A 343 10.71 15.85 -11.03
N ARG A 344 11.75 15.12 -11.47
CA ARG A 344 11.59 14.10 -12.52
C ARG A 344 10.62 13.00 -12.11
N SER A 345 10.73 12.52 -10.87
CA SER A 345 9.84 11.47 -10.34
C SER A 345 8.39 11.94 -10.28
N TYR A 346 8.14 13.16 -9.80
CA TYR A 346 6.81 13.77 -9.82
C TYR A 346 6.31 14.03 -11.23
N PHE A 347 7.14 14.58 -12.11
CA PHE A 347 6.77 14.85 -13.49
C PHE A 347 6.38 13.57 -14.22
N ILE A 348 7.21 12.52 -14.22
CA ILE A 348 6.91 11.26 -14.91
C ILE A 348 5.65 10.61 -14.34
N SER A 349 5.50 10.59 -13.02
CA SER A 349 4.32 10.01 -12.36
C SER A 349 3.04 10.76 -12.71
N GLY A 350 3.07 12.10 -12.62
CA GLY A 350 1.94 12.96 -12.92
C GLY A 350 1.62 13.06 -14.40
N ALA A 351 2.64 12.98 -15.27
CA ALA A 351 2.49 13.08 -16.71
C ALA A 351 1.65 11.91 -17.28
N ARG A 352 1.76 10.72 -16.69
CA ARG A 352 0.88 9.59 -17.04
C ARG A 352 -0.59 9.97 -16.89
N LYS A 353 -0.95 10.61 -15.77
CA LYS A 353 -2.31 11.09 -15.49
C LYS A 353 -2.69 12.32 -16.32
N LEU A 354 -1.75 13.24 -16.55
CA LEU A 354 -1.94 14.45 -17.35
C LEU A 354 -2.26 14.11 -18.82
N LYS A 355 -1.68 13.02 -19.36
CA LYS A 355 -1.98 12.50 -20.71
C LYS A 355 -3.35 11.84 -20.85
N THR A 356 -4.25 12.01 -19.90
CA THR A 356 -5.53 11.31 -19.93
C THR A 356 -6.66 12.28 -20.18
N ALA A 357 -7.81 11.79 -20.66
CA ALA A 357 -8.97 12.64 -20.88
C ALA A 357 -9.59 13.14 -19.56
N TYR A 358 -9.22 12.53 -18.43
CA TYR A 358 -9.77 12.84 -17.10
C TYR A 358 -8.89 13.80 -16.29
N SER A 359 -7.75 14.24 -16.83
CA SER A 359 -6.95 15.25 -16.17
C SER A 359 -7.73 16.56 -16.09
N GLU A 360 -8.15 16.89 -14.88
CA GLU A 360 -8.80 18.15 -14.56
C GLU A 360 -7.82 19.32 -14.69
N SER A 361 -6.55 19.13 -14.28
CA SER A 361 -5.51 20.15 -14.42
C SER A 361 -5.28 20.53 -15.88
N MET A 362 -5.26 19.54 -16.79
CA MET A 362 -5.17 19.81 -18.24
C MET A 362 -6.37 20.61 -18.75
N ARG A 363 -7.61 20.23 -18.39
CA ARG A 363 -8.81 20.96 -18.82
C ARG A 363 -8.80 22.41 -18.35
N ILE A 364 -8.49 22.64 -17.07
CA ILE A 364 -8.35 23.98 -16.50
C ILE A 364 -7.29 24.79 -17.27
N TYR A 365 -6.16 24.17 -17.61
CA TYR A 365 -5.11 24.83 -18.39
C TYR A 365 -5.58 25.22 -19.79
N LEU A 366 -6.18 24.29 -20.54
CA LEU A 366 -6.65 24.54 -21.90
C LEU A 366 -7.77 25.59 -21.93
N GLU A 367 -8.70 25.57 -20.97
CA GLU A 367 -9.73 26.60 -20.83
C GLU A 367 -9.14 27.98 -20.55
N MET A 368 -8.08 28.05 -19.75
CA MET A 368 -7.42 29.30 -19.39
C MET A 368 -6.54 29.86 -20.51
N THR A 369 -5.84 29.01 -21.28
CA THR A 369 -4.92 29.45 -22.34
C THR A 369 -5.58 29.54 -23.71
N GLY A 370 -6.64 28.77 -23.94
CA GLY A 370 -7.23 28.57 -25.27
C GLY A 370 -6.40 27.67 -26.17
N ASP A 371 -5.40 26.95 -25.63
CA ASP A 371 -4.58 26.02 -26.39
C ASP A 371 -5.38 24.82 -26.91
N ASP A 372 -4.94 24.23 -28.02
CA ASP A 372 -5.53 23.01 -28.54
C ASP A 372 -4.99 21.77 -27.81
N GLU A 373 -5.90 20.85 -27.47
CA GLU A 373 -5.55 19.65 -26.69
C GLU A 373 -4.54 18.77 -27.42
N ILE A 374 -4.68 18.62 -28.74
CA ILE A 374 -3.82 17.74 -29.56
C ILE A 374 -2.38 18.25 -29.55
N GLY A 375 -2.19 19.54 -29.78
CA GLY A 375 -0.90 20.21 -29.78
C GLY A 375 -0.26 20.22 -28.40
N PHE A 376 -1.04 20.46 -27.34
CA PHE A 376 -0.54 20.33 -25.97
C PHE A 376 -0.03 18.91 -25.68
N ARG A 377 -0.81 17.88 -26.04
CA ARG A 377 -0.43 16.47 -25.85
C ARG A 377 0.83 16.09 -26.64
N ALA A 378 1.00 16.60 -27.85
CA ALA A 378 2.20 16.38 -28.65
C ALA A 378 3.44 16.96 -27.95
N LYS A 379 3.40 18.21 -27.51
CA LYS A 379 4.51 18.85 -26.78
C LYS A 379 4.79 18.17 -25.44
N LEU A 380 3.75 17.75 -24.71
CA LEU A 380 3.90 17.00 -23.48
C LEU A 380 4.57 15.64 -23.75
N HIS A 381 4.22 14.97 -24.84
CA HIS A 381 4.83 13.70 -25.22
C HIS A 381 6.32 13.84 -25.54
N GLU A 382 6.70 14.88 -26.31
CA GLU A 382 8.10 15.21 -26.56
C GLU A 382 8.86 15.43 -25.25
N LYS A 383 8.27 16.22 -24.32
CA LYS A 383 8.88 16.49 -23.03
C LYS A 383 9.07 15.24 -22.17
N ILE A 384 8.11 14.32 -22.16
CA ILE A 384 8.24 13.04 -21.45
C ILE A 384 9.37 12.21 -22.04
N HIS A 385 9.47 12.16 -23.36
CA HIS A 385 10.49 11.40 -24.07
C HIS A 385 11.91 11.94 -23.81
N GLU A 386 12.07 13.21 -23.43
CA GLU A 386 13.37 13.76 -22.97
C GLU A 386 13.88 13.09 -21.68
N PHE A 387 12.98 12.69 -20.79
CA PHE A 387 13.33 12.19 -19.45
C PHE A 387 13.19 10.68 -19.29
N ASP A 388 12.30 10.06 -20.06
CA ASP A 388 12.09 8.61 -20.05
C ASP A 388 11.76 8.11 -21.47
N PRO A 389 12.80 7.84 -22.29
CA PRO A 389 12.65 7.37 -23.68
C PRO A 389 12.01 5.98 -23.77
N ASP A 390 12.21 5.17 -22.74
CA ASP A 390 11.70 3.80 -22.63
C ASP A 390 10.31 3.74 -21.99
N LEU A 391 9.72 4.89 -21.64
CA LEU A 391 8.32 5.03 -21.24
C LEU A 391 7.38 4.76 -22.43
N ASN A 392 7.49 3.56 -22.99
CA ASN A 392 6.56 2.96 -23.94
C ASN A 392 5.38 2.41 -23.15
N ILE A 393 4.49 3.32 -22.74
CA ILE A 393 3.20 2.98 -22.10
C ILE A 393 2.34 2.08 -23.03
N TYR A 394 2.69 1.97 -24.32
CA TYR A 394 1.84 1.36 -25.34
C TYR A 394 2.19 -0.08 -25.75
N LYS A 395 3.32 -0.69 -25.36
CA LYS A 395 3.75 -1.96 -26.02
C LYS A 395 3.49 -3.28 -25.27
N SER A 396 3.40 -3.32 -23.95
CA SER A 396 3.07 -4.56 -23.21
C SER A 396 1.58 -4.73 -22.94
N ASP A 397 0.85 -3.62 -22.86
CA ASP A 397 -0.50 -3.64 -22.37
C ASP A 397 -1.51 -3.78 -23.53
N GLU A 398 -1.19 -3.37 -24.76
CA GLU A 398 -2.11 -3.34 -25.91
C GLU A 398 -2.87 -4.67 -26.14
N TYR A 399 -2.21 -5.82 -25.96
CA TYR A 399 -2.81 -7.14 -26.11
C TYR A 399 -3.75 -7.54 -24.95
N VAL A 400 -3.37 -7.22 -23.71
CA VAL A 400 -4.20 -7.47 -22.52
C VAL A 400 -5.36 -6.47 -22.49
N LEU A 401 -5.11 -5.22 -22.92
CA LEU A 401 -6.04 -4.11 -23.00
C LEU A 401 -7.07 -4.29 -24.13
N GLU A 402 -6.69 -4.82 -25.30
CA GLU A 402 -7.67 -5.22 -26.32
C GLU A 402 -8.60 -6.30 -25.76
N LYS A 403 -8.05 -7.32 -25.10
CA LYS A 403 -8.87 -8.38 -24.49
C LYS A 403 -9.86 -7.87 -23.45
N ILE A 404 -9.47 -6.93 -22.59
CA ILE A 404 -10.37 -6.39 -21.56
C ILE A 404 -11.39 -5.44 -22.19
N LYS A 405 -11.01 -4.65 -23.21
CA LYS A 405 -11.96 -3.83 -24.00
C LYS A 405 -12.98 -4.69 -24.73
N ASP A 406 -12.55 -5.80 -25.32
CA ASP A 406 -13.43 -6.77 -25.96
C ASP A 406 -14.41 -7.37 -24.95
N ILE A 407 -13.95 -7.70 -23.73
CA ILE A 407 -14.82 -8.20 -22.65
C ILE A 407 -15.80 -7.11 -22.19
N ALA A 408 -15.35 -5.87 -22.00
CA ALA A 408 -16.20 -4.76 -21.56
C ALA A 408 -17.27 -4.39 -22.60
N ALA A 409 -16.96 -4.52 -23.90
CA ALA A 409 -17.90 -4.30 -24.99
C ALA A 409 -19.08 -5.28 -24.96
N LEU A 410 -18.90 -6.49 -24.41
CA LEU A 410 -19.99 -7.47 -24.25
C LEU A 410 -21.10 -7.00 -23.29
N TYR A 411 -20.80 -6.03 -22.41
CA TYR A 411 -21.73 -5.49 -21.41
C TYR A 411 -22.32 -4.13 -21.80
N GLU A 412 -22.01 -3.63 -23.00
CA GLU A 412 -22.42 -2.30 -23.47
C GLU A 412 -23.95 -2.16 -23.64
N HIS A 413 -24.65 -3.28 -23.79
CA HIS A 413 -26.10 -3.35 -23.95
C HIS A 413 -26.85 -3.88 -22.72
N ILE A 414 -26.15 -4.07 -21.60
CA ILE A 414 -26.70 -4.60 -20.34
C ILE A 414 -26.96 -3.44 -19.38
N GLU A 415 -28.00 -3.54 -18.53
CA GLU A 415 -28.30 -2.53 -17.51
C GLU A 415 -27.14 -2.38 -16.51
N PHE A 416 -26.81 -1.13 -16.17
CA PHE A 416 -25.53 -0.74 -15.58
C PHE A 416 -25.13 -1.53 -14.30
N ASN A 417 -26.07 -1.77 -13.40
CA ASN A 417 -25.80 -2.49 -12.16
C ASN A 417 -25.49 -3.98 -12.40
N GLU A 418 -26.11 -4.57 -13.42
CA GLU A 418 -25.93 -5.97 -13.81
C GLU A 418 -24.60 -6.14 -14.57
N ALA A 419 -24.22 -5.13 -15.38
CA ALA A 419 -22.92 -5.04 -16.04
C ALA A 419 -21.75 -4.98 -15.03
N ILE A 420 -21.84 -4.14 -13.98
CA ILE A 420 -20.80 -4.05 -12.94
C ILE A 420 -20.64 -5.38 -12.20
N SER A 421 -21.75 -5.99 -11.78
CA SER A 421 -21.70 -7.23 -11.01
C SER A 421 -21.09 -8.39 -11.83
N GLY A 422 -21.47 -8.52 -13.11
CA GLY A 422 -20.89 -9.52 -14.01
C GLY A 422 -19.40 -9.29 -14.30
N PHE A 423 -18.99 -8.04 -14.46
CA PHE A 423 -17.59 -7.68 -14.69
C PHE A 423 -16.70 -7.94 -13.46
N LEU A 424 -17.15 -7.57 -12.26
CA LEU A 424 -16.41 -7.80 -11.01
C LEU A 424 -16.24 -9.30 -10.70
N SER A 425 -17.25 -10.12 -10.98
CA SER A 425 -17.13 -11.58 -10.85
C SER A 425 -16.03 -12.16 -11.76
N ILE A 426 -15.84 -11.62 -12.97
CA ILE A 426 -14.77 -12.04 -13.89
C ILE A 426 -13.38 -11.67 -13.35
N ILE A 427 -13.25 -10.51 -12.70
CA ILE A 427 -11.99 -10.10 -12.07
C ILE A 427 -11.69 -10.95 -10.83
N SER A 428 -12.70 -11.24 -9.99
CA SER A 428 -12.56 -12.09 -8.81
C SER A 428 -12.11 -13.51 -9.14
N LEU A 429 -12.48 -14.05 -10.30
CA LEU A 429 -12.00 -15.35 -10.79
C LEU A 429 -10.47 -15.41 -11.01
N ASN A 430 -9.77 -14.27 -11.02
CA ASN A 430 -8.30 -14.19 -11.13
C ASN A 430 -7.56 -14.12 -9.77
N MET A 431 -8.24 -14.12 -8.61
CA MET A 431 -7.60 -14.06 -7.29
C MET A 431 -7.94 -15.26 -6.39
N GLY A 432 -6.96 -16.16 -6.16
CA GLY A 432 -6.83 -17.07 -4.99
C GLY A 432 -7.83 -18.23 -4.83
N GLN A 433 -7.31 -19.44 -4.54
CA GLN A 433 -8.08 -20.70 -4.45
C GLN A 433 -8.89 -20.92 -3.15
N ASP A 434 -8.65 -20.13 -2.09
CA ASP A 434 -9.05 -20.50 -0.71
C ASP A 434 -10.53 -20.20 -0.35
N GLN A 435 -11.38 -19.76 -1.28
CA GLN A 435 -12.78 -19.40 -1.00
C GLN A 435 -13.83 -20.20 -1.79
N LEU A 436 -13.45 -21.24 -2.53
CA LEU A 436 -14.34 -21.85 -3.54
C LEU A 436 -15.19 -23.04 -3.04
N GLU A 437 -14.99 -23.53 -1.82
CA GLU A 437 -15.82 -24.61 -1.26
C GLU A 437 -17.12 -24.04 -0.68
N ASN A 438 -18.27 -24.43 -1.25
CA ASN A 438 -19.66 -24.08 -0.86
C ASN A 438 -20.27 -22.79 -1.44
N ILE A 439 -19.87 -22.35 -2.63
CA ILE A 439 -20.57 -21.28 -3.36
C ILE A 439 -21.65 -21.88 -4.27
N ASN A 440 -22.91 -21.47 -4.12
CA ASN A 440 -24.00 -21.83 -5.04
C ASN A 440 -23.97 -20.96 -6.32
N ALA A 441 -22.90 -21.12 -7.11
CA ALA A 441 -22.67 -20.38 -8.34
C ALA A 441 -21.96 -21.26 -9.38
N ILE A 442 -21.93 -20.80 -10.64
CA ILE A 442 -21.13 -21.42 -11.70
C ILE A 442 -19.67 -20.98 -11.50
N SER A 443 -18.81 -21.91 -11.10
CA SER A 443 -17.38 -21.67 -10.86
C SER A 443 -16.55 -21.95 -12.11
N LEU A 444 -15.78 -20.95 -12.58
CA LEU A 444 -14.84 -21.11 -13.68
C LEU A 444 -13.42 -21.29 -13.13
N LEU A 445 -12.81 -22.45 -13.39
CA LEU A 445 -11.52 -22.83 -12.81
C LEU A 445 -10.53 -23.27 -13.90
N THR A 446 -9.25 -23.07 -13.63
CA THR A 446 -8.20 -23.75 -14.41
C THR A 446 -8.09 -25.22 -13.99
N TYR A 447 -7.60 -26.10 -14.87
CA TYR A 447 -7.38 -27.51 -14.55
C TYR A 447 -6.48 -27.73 -13.33
N HIS A 448 -5.46 -26.88 -13.14
CA HIS A 448 -4.55 -26.95 -12.01
C HIS A 448 -5.26 -26.56 -10.70
N SER A 449 -6.09 -25.52 -10.76
CA SER A 449 -6.84 -25.01 -9.63
C SER A 449 -8.05 -25.89 -9.24
N ALA A 450 -8.46 -26.80 -10.11
CA ALA A 450 -9.53 -27.74 -9.82
C ALA A 450 -9.08 -28.94 -8.96
N LYS A 451 -7.77 -29.14 -8.79
CA LYS A 451 -7.22 -30.30 -8.07
C LYS A 451 -7.69 -30.30 -6.60
N GLY A 452 -8.30 -31.40 -6.17
CA GLY A 452 -8.82 -31.58 -4.80
C GLY A 452 -10.25 -31.11 -4.60
N LEU A 453 -10.85 -30.41 -5.58
CA LEU A 453 -12.25 -29.98 -5.55
C LEU A 453 -13.14 -31.00 -6.29
N GLU A 454 -14.45 -31.00 -6.03
CA GLU A 454 -15.44 -31.79 -6.76
C GLU A 454 -16.78 -31.04 -6.89
N PHE A 455 -17.47 -31.20 -8.01
CA PHE A 455 -18.70 -30.47 -8.35
C PHE A 455 -19.77 -31.43 -8.86
N ASP A 456 -21.05 -31.09 -8.63
CA ASP A 456 -22.17 -31.91 -9.12
C ASP A 456 -22.17 -32.02 -10.65
N LYS A 457 -21.91 -30.90 -11.33
CA LYS A 457 -21.78 -30.82 -12.79
C LYS A 457 -20.47 -30.12 -13.17
N VAL A 458 -19.76 -30.65 -14.16
CA VAL A 458 -18.53 -30.04 -14.71
C VAL A 458 -18.68 -29.87 -16.21
N VAL A 459 -18.34 -28.68 -16.71
CA VAL A 459 -18.26 -28.39 -18.14
C VAL A 459 -16.80 -28.18 -18.50
N LEU A 460 -16.20 -29.09 -19.26
CA LEU A 460 -14.87 -28.88 -19.84
C LEU A 460 -15.03 -28.20 -21.20
N MET A 461 -14.47 -26.99 -21.29
CA MET A 461 -14.60 -26.15 -22.47
C MET A 461 -13.40 -26.25 -23.42
N GLY A 462 -13.69 -26.30 -24.71
CA GLY A 462 -12.68 -26.17 -25.76
C GLY A 462 -11.89 -27.46 -26.02
N MET A 463 -12.58 -28.60 -26.08
CA MET A 463 -12.02 -29.91 -26.39
C MET A 463 -11.74 -30.08 -27.90
N GLU A 464 -11.01 -29.14 -28.45
CA GLU A 464 -10.52 -29.13 -29.83
C GLU A 464 -8.98 -29.08 -29.90
N ASP A 465 -8.44 -29.44 -31.06
CA ASP A 465 -7.00 -29.47 -31.31
C ASP A 465 -6.35 -28.09 -31.12
N LYS A 466 -5.13 -28.09 -30.55
CA LYS A 466 -4.35 -26.88 -30.18
C LYS A 466 -4.92 -26.09 -28.99
N ASN A 467 -6.13 -26.39 -28.53
CA ASN A 467 -6.66 -25.85 -27.27
C ASN A 467 -6.53 -26.88 -26.14
N MET A 468 -6.88 -28.15 -26.39
CA MET A 468 -6.60 -29.25 -25.49
C MET A 468 -6.22 -30.52 -26.30
N PRO A 469 -4.95 -30.98 -26.27
CA PRO A 469 -3.80 -30.35 -25.62
C PRO A 469 -3.48 -28.97 -26.23
N GLY A 470 -2.99 -28.07 -25.37
CA GLY A 470 -2.64 -26.71 -25.76
C GLY A 470 -1.51 -26.64 -26.79
N PHE A 471 -1.52 -25.59 -27.61
CA PHE A 471 -0.56 -25.37 -28.71
C PHE A 471 0.91 -25.52 -28.29
N HIS A 472 1.29 -25.00 -27.12
CA HIS A 472 2.66 -25.10 -26.58
C HIS A 472 3.06 -26.53 -26.21
N ALA A 473 2.11 -27.40 -25.86
CA ALA A 473 2.37 -28.81 -25.57
C ALA A 473 2.58 -29.65 -26.84
N LEU A 474 2.30 -29.09 -28.03
CA LEU A 474 2.44 -29.75 -29.33
C LEU A 474 3.69 -29.31 -30.11
N LYS A 475 4.55 -28.48 -29.53
CA LYS A 475 5.78 -27.96 -30.15
C LYS A 475 6.99 -28.09 -29.22
N GLU A 476 8.16 -28.10 -29.83
CA GLU A 476 9.42 -27.88 -29.12
C GLU A 476 9.48 -26.42 -28.69
N ASP A 477 9.85 -26.19 -27.43
CA ASP A 477 9.82 -24.88 -26.75
C ASP A 477 11.21 -24.64 -26.16
N SER A 478 11.73 -23.41 -26.26
CA SER A 478 13.05 -23.05 -25.69
C SER A 478 13.04 -22.99 -24.17
N ASP A 479 11.87 -22.74 -23.58
CA ASP A 479 11.71 -22.54 -22.13
C ASP A 479 11.30 -23.83 -21.39
N ASP A 480 10.94 -24.88 -22.13
CA ASP A 480 10.58 -26.20 -21.62
C ASP A 480 11.19 -27.30 -22.50
N ASP A 481 12.31 -27.86 -22.04
CA ASP A 481 13.14 -28.84 -22.74
C ASP A 481 12.54 -30.26 -22.77
N ARG A 482 11.38 -30.48 -22.12
CA ARG A 482 10.74 -31.78 -22.09
C ARG A 482 10.27 -32.21 -23.49
N PRO A 483 10.38 -33.50 -23.84
CA PRO A 483 9.85 -34.01 -25.11
C PRO A 483 8.35 -33.71 -25.27
N VAL A 484 7.90 -33.44 -26.50
CA VAL A 484 6.49 -33.20 -26.84
C VAL A 484 5.58 -34.32 -26.31
N SER A 485 6.05 -35.58 -26.31
CA SER A 485 5.34 -36.71 -25.73
C SER A 485 5.04 -36.53 -24.23
N VAL A 486 6.00 -36.05 -23.45
CA VAL A 486 5.86 -35.82 -22.00
C VAL A 486 4.94 -34.64 -21.72
N LYS A 487 5.07 -33.54 -22.47
CA LYS A 487 4.18 -32.37 -22.36
C LYS A 487 2.73 -32.76 -22.64
N LYS A 488 2.53 -33.58 -23.66
CA LYS A 488 1.23 -34.12 -24.06
C LYS A 488 0.65 -35.09 -23.03
N GLU A 489 1.47 -35.92 -22.39
CA GLU A 489 1.04 -36.77 -21.27
C GLU A 489 0.61 -35.94 -20.05
N GLU A 490 1.30 -34.84 -19.73
CA GLU A 490 0.89 -33.97 -18.64
C GLU A 490 -0.44 -33.26 -18.96
N GLN A 491 -0.65 -32.79 -20.19
CA GLN A 491 -1.94 -32.27 -20.63
C GLN A 491 -3.05 -33.32 -20.54
N ARG A 492 -2.74 -34.57 -20.91
CA ARG A 492 -3.66 -35.71 -20.78
C ARG A 492 -4.02 -35.98 -19.31
N ARG A 493 -3.05 -35.88 -18.39
CA ARG A 493 -3.29 -35.97 -16.95
C ARG A 493 -4.17 -34.84 -16.44
N LEU A 494 -3.96 -33.61 -16.90
CA LEU A 494 -4.80 -32.46 -16.53
C LEU A 494 -6.23 -32.62 -17.03
N PHE A 495 -6.41 -33.12 -18.26
CA PHE A 495 -7.73 -33.48 -18.79
C PHE A 495 -8.43 -34.50 -17.88
N TYR A 496 -7.74 -35.58 -17.51
CA TYR A 496 -8.25 -36.58 -16.58
C TYR A 496 -8.61 -35.97 -15.21
N VAL A 497 -7.79 -35.06 -14.68
CA VAL A 497 -8.10 -34.33 -13.45
C VAL A 497 -9.40 -33.55 -13.62
N GLY A 498 -9.56 -32.76 -14.67
CA GLY A 498 -10.78 -32.00 -14.92
C GLY A 498 -12.03 -32.87 -15.02
N MET A 499 -11.95 -33.99 -15.74
CA MET A 499 -13.06 -34.93 -15.88
C MET A 499 -13.49 -35.53 -14.53
N THR A 500 -12.52 -35.93 -13.72
CA THR A 500 -12.76 -36.57 -12.41
C THR A 500 -13.29 -35.61 -11.35
N ARG A 501 -13.49 -34.32 -11.66
CA ARG A 501 -14.17 -33.39 -10.76
C ARG A 501 -15.68 -33.50 -10.81
N ALA A 502 -16.24 -34.14 -11.83
CA ALA A 502 -17.68 -34.30 -12.00
C ALA A 502 -18.20 -35.45 -11.11
N LYS A 503 -19.14 -35.15 -10.21
CA LYS A 503 -19.85 -36.17 -9.41
C LYS A 503 -21.00 -36.82 -10.18
N SER A 504 -21.81 -36.02 -10.89
CA SER A 504 -23.05 -36.50 -11.52
C SER A 504 -23.12 -36.29 -13.03
N GLU A 505 -22.59 -35.17 -13.54
CA GLU A 505 -22.67 -34.84 -14.97
C GLU A 505 -21.39 -34.19 -15.48
N LEU A 506 -20.85 -34.71 -16.58
CA LEU A 506 -19.70 -34.16 -17.27
C LEU A 506 -20.11 -33.75 -18.69
N ILE A 507 -19.93 -32.47 -19.02
CA ILE A 507 -20.22 -31.93 -20.34
C ILE A 507 -18.89 -31.54 -20.99
N LEU A 508 -18.62 -32.09 -22.17
CA LEU A 508 -17.43 -31.78 -22.97
C LEU A 508 -17.88 -30.97 -24.17
N THR A 509 -17.32 -29.78 -24.37
CA THR A 509 -17.67 -28.92 -25.50
C THR A 509 -16.48 -28.74 -26.43
N ALA A 510 -16.72 -28.79 -27.73
CA ALA A 510 -15.72 -28.54 -28.77
C ALA A 510 -16.33 -27.67 -29.87
N VAL A 511 -15.56 -26.74 -30.41
CA VAL A 511 -16.00 -25.87 -31.52
C VAL A 511 -15.28 -26.20 -32.83
N LYS A 512 -16.00 -26.10 -33.94
CA LYS A 512 -15.44 -26.33 -35.29
C LYS A 512 -14.64 -25.14 -35.82
N ASN A 513 -14.94 -23.92 -35.37
CA ASN A 513 -14.26 -22.71 -35.79
C ASN A 513 -14.02 -21.79 -34.58
N ARG A 514 -12.78 -21.35 -34.39
CA ARG A 514 -12.38 -20.40 -33.34
C ARG A 514 -11.42 -19.38 -33.94
N GLY A 515 -11.77 -18.10 -33.86
CA GLY A 515 -10.93 -17.01 -34.39
C GLY A 515 -10.69 -17.09 -35.90
N GLY A 516 -11.63 -17.67 -36.68
CA GLY A 516 -11.51 -17.81 -38.13
C GLY A 516 -10.77 -19.07 -38.59
N TRP A 517 -10.23 -19.88 -37.67
CA TRP A 517 -9.53 -21.11 -37.98
C TRP A 517 -10.41 -22.33 -37.73
N GLU A 518 -10.41 -23.29 -38.66
CA GLU A 518 -11.07 -24.58 -38.44
C GLU A 518 -10.25 -25.44 -37.48
N HIS A 519 -10.95 -26.02 -36.51
CA HIS A 519 -10.40 -26.92 -35.50
C HIS A 519 -11.02 -28.31 -35.61
N LYS A 520 -10.20 -29.33 -35.34
CA LYS A 520 -10.65 -30.72 -35.21
C LYS A 520 -10.92 -31.03 -33.74
N SER A 521 -11.82 -31.98 -33.47
CA SER A 521 -12.01 -32.48 -32.11
C SER A 521 -10.69 -32.99 -31.52
N SER A 522 -10.48 -32.65 -30.25
CA SER A 522 -9.31 -33.04 -29.47
C SER A 522 -9.05 -34.54 -29.60
N GLU A 523 -7.79 -34.92 -29.70
CA GLU A 523 -7.39 -36.32 -29.67
C GLU A 523 -7.74 -37.01 -28.35
N PHE A 524 -7.79 -36.27 -27.24
CA PHE A 524 -8.16 -36.83 -25.94
C PHE A 524 -9.61 -37.28 -25.89
N LEU A 525 -10.51 -36.69 -26.69
CA LEU A 525 -11.88 -37.19 -26.85
C LEU A 525 -11.91 -38.53 -27.59
N ARG A 526 -11.03 -38.72 -28.58
CA ARG A 526 -10.95 -39.98 -29.34
C ARG A 526 -10.48 -41.13 -28.45
N ASP A 527 -9.62 -40.81 -27.48
CA ASP A 527 -9.12 -41.78 -26.50
C ASP A 527 -10.21 -42.26 -25.53
N LEU A 528 -11.26 -41.46 -25.31
CA LEU A 528 -12.44 -41.85 -24.53
C LEU A 528 -13.41 -42.77 -25.29
N LYS A 529 -13.21 -42.96 -26.61
CA LYS A 529 -14.09 -43.72 -27.50
C LYS A 529 -15.56 -43.26 -27.48
N ILE A 530 -15.78 -41.96 -27.31
CA ILE A 530 -17.10 -41.31 -27.31
C ILE A 530 -17.41 -40.76 -28.70
#